data_AF-A0A944SD30-F1
#
_entry.id   AF-A0A944SD30-F1
#
_cell.length_a   1.000
_cell.length_b   1.000
_cell.length_c   1.000
_cell.angle_alpha   90.00
_cell.angle_beta   90.00
_cell.angle_gamma   90.00
#
_symmetry.space_group_name_H-M   'P 1'
#
loop_
_entity.id
_entity.type
_entity.pdbx_description
1 polymer ?
#
loop_
_entity_poly.entity_id
_entity_poly.type
_entity_poly.pdbx_seq_one_letter_code
_entity_poly.pdbx_strand_id
1 'polypeptide(L)'
;AQIRAEIDDARKIVIDAGGLFVIGTERHESRRIDNQLRGRSGRQGDPGGSKFFLSLEDDLMRIFGSERIDVMMRKLGLEEGEAIVHPWVNKALEKAQQKVEGRNFEIRKNLLKFDDVMNDQRKVIYEQRKELMDTDDVSDDVIGMRHEVVGDLVARFIPEKAYAEQWETGALHEEAMRVLGIDLPIADWAKEEGIADSEIRERLLGASDRKMAEKAAAYGPEVMRDVEKSILLQLLDQMWKEHLLTLDHLRQGIGLRAYGQRDPLNEYKRESFNLFEEMLSRLRERVTMVLSHVELRFDDPNAMEMQPREQETIETRDDPAFADGAGRPAHDEDGGAVTVRSRKASAAVNPEDPSTWGRVSRNAPCPCGSGRKYKHCHGKF
;
A
#
# COMPACT_ATOMS: atom_id res chain seq x y z
N ALA A 1 37.30 36.99 3.17
CA ALA A 1 38.34 37.23 2.14
C ALA A 1 39.46 36.22 2.28
N GLN A 2 40.09 36.13 3.46
CA GLN A 2 41.17 35.18 3.76
C GLN A 2 40.88 33.72 3.36
N ILE A 3 39.76 33.15 3.80
CA ILE A 3 39.36 31.76 3.45
C ILE A 3 39.26 31.53 1.94
N ARG A 4 38.83 32.54 1.17
CA ARG A 4 38.74 32.39 -0.30
C ARG A 4 40.13 32.33 -0.94
N ALA A 5 41.05 33.17 -0.47
CA ALA A 5 42.43 33.14 -0.93
C ALA A 5 43.12 31.81 -0.58
N GLU A 6 42.92 31.30 0.64
CA GLU A 6 43.41 29.99 1.06
C GLU A 6 42.86 28.85 0.17
N ILE A 7 41.57 28.89 -0.19
CA ILE A 7 40.95 27.92 -1.10
C ILE A 7 41.54 28.02 -2.52
N ASP A 8 41.73 29.24 -3.04
CA ASP A 8 42.26 29.44 -4.39
C ASP A 8 43.71 28.96 -4.51
N ASP A 9 44.52 29.17 -3.48
CA ASP A 9 45.89 28.68 -3.44
C ASP A 9 45.97 27.16 -3.25
N ALA A 10 45.15 26.59 -2.36
CA ALA A 10 45.00 25.14 -2.23
C ALA A 10 44.51 24.49 -3.53
N ARG A 11 43.59 25.14 -4.25
CA ARG A 11 43.09 24.66 -5.54
C ARG A 11 44.20 24.54 -6.57
N LYS A 12 45.08 25.55 -6.68
CA LYS A 12 46.24 25.50 -7.61
C LYS A 12 47.15 24.32 -7.27
N ILE A 13 47.50 24.15 -5.98
CA ILE A 13 48.34 23.03 -5.51
C ILE A 13 47.73 21.68 -5.93
N VAL A 14 46.42 21.50 -5.73
CA VAL A 14 45.72 20.26 -6.09
C VAL A 14 45.69 20.05 -7.60
N ILE A 15 45.42 21.09 -8.39
CA ILE A 15 45.41 21.01 -9.86
C ILE A 15 46.80 20.65 -10.39
N ASP A 16 47.85 21.30 -9.88
CA ASP A 16 49.24 21.05 -10.27
C ASP A 16 49.71 19.64 -9.88
N ALA A 17 49.16 19.09 -8.78
CA ALA A 17 49.38 17.70 -8.37
C ALA A 17 48.62 16.66 -9.22
N GLY A 18 47.83 17.08 -10.22
CA GLY A 18 47.05 16.20 -11.10
C GLY A 18 45.60 15.99 -10.66
N GLY A 19 45.13 16.74 -9.66
CA GLY A 19 43.76 16.75 -9.18
C GLY A 19 43.37 15.53 -8.34
N LEU A 20 42.06 15.27 -8.23
CA LEU A 20 41.55 14.15 -7.44
C LEU A 20 41.87 12.82 -8.14
N PHE A 21 42.55 11.92 -7.44
CA PHE A 21 42.80 10.56 -7.90
C PHE A 21 41.91 9.56 -7.16
N VAL A 22 41.06 8.86 -7.91
CA VAL A 22 40.12 7.88 -7.35
C VAL A 22 40.70 6.47 -7.45
N ILE A 23 40.79 5.78 -6.33
CA ILE A 23 41.20 4.38 -6.27
C ILE A 23 39.96 3.53 -5.99
N GLY A 24 39.60 2.68 -6.95
CA GLY A 24 38.64 1.60 -6.72
C GLY A 24 39.41 0.37 -6.23
N THR A 25 39.13 -0.09 -5.02
CA THR A 25 39.78 -1.27 -4.44
C THR A 25 39.26 -2.57 -5.06
N GLU A 26 38.00 -2.55 -5.49
CA GLU A 26 37.28 -3.66 -6.13
C GLU A 26 36.38 -3.10 -7.24
N ARG A 27 35.66 -4.00 -7.92
CA ARG A 27 34.60 -3.63 -8.87
C ARG A 27 33.25 -4.13 -8.41
N HIS A 28 32.25 -3.28 -8.56
CA HIS A 28 30.87 -3.65 -8.27
C HIS A 28 30.29 -4.53 -9.37
N GLU A 29 29.23 -5.27 -9.04
CA GLU A 29 28.41 -5.98 -10.01
C GLU A 29 27.87 -5.07 -11.12
N SER A 30 27.51 -3.84 -10.75
CA SER A 30 27.04 -2.83 -11.70
C SER A 30 28.12 -1.82 -12.06
N ARG A 31 28.36 -1.70 -13.37
CA ARG A 31 29.28 -0.72 -13.95
C ARG A 31 28.86 0.72 -13.66
N ARG A 32 27.56 0.95 -13.44
CA ARG A 32 27.04 2.28 -13.08
C ARG A 32 27.65 2.80 -11.79
N ILE A 33 27.82 1.94 -10.78
CA ILE A 33 28.37 2.31 -9.48
C ILE A 33 29.86 2.64 -9.61
N ASP A 34 30.61 1.82 -10.35
CA ASP A 34 32.02 2.09 -10.65
C ASP A 34 32.19 3.41 -11.42
N ASN A 35 31.32 3.69 -12.40
CA ASN A 35 31.32 4.95 -13.14
C ASN A 35 31.01 6.16 -12.25
N GLN A 36 30.13 6.00 -11.24
CA GLN A 36 29.85 7.05 -10.26
C GLN A 36 31.06 7.33 -9.38
N LEU A 37 31.77 6.29 -8.93
CA LEU A 37 33.01 6.44 -8.17
C LEU A 37 34.08 7.16 -9.01
N ARG A 38 34.28 6.73 -10.26
CA ARG A 38 35.18 7.40 -11.22
C ARG A 38 34.79 8.86 -11.47
N GLY A 39 33.50 9.15 -11.64
CA GLY A 39 32.98 10.50 -11.90
C GLY A 39 33.10 11.48 -10.71
N ARG A 40 33.71 11.06 -9.60
CA ARG A 40 34.09 11.97 -8.52
C ARG A 40 35.32 12.80 -8.88
N SER A 41 36.24 12.27 -9.70
CA SER A 41 37.35 13.03 -10.28
C SER A 41 36.98 13.65 -11.63
N GLY A 42 37.76 14.63 -12.09
CA GLY A 42 37.60 15.21 -13.43
C GLY A 42 36.38 16.13 -13.61
N ARG A 43 35.80 16.65 -12.53
CA ARG A 43 34.58 17.47 -12.59
C ARG A 43 34.87 18.83 -13.21
N GLN A 44 33.94 19.33 -14.03
CA GLN A 44 34.05 20.65 -14.69
C GLN A 44 35.35 20.85 -15.51
N GLY A 45 36.00 19.76 -15.94
CA GLY A 45 37.26 19.83 -16.68
C GLY A 45 38.51 19.97 -15.80
N ASP A 46 38.39 19.92 -14.47
CA ASP A 46 39.55 19.83 -13.58
C ASP A 46 40.37 18.55 -13.90
N PRO A 47 41.70 18.55 -13.71
CA PRO A 47 42.48 17.33 -13.84
C PRO A 47 42.06 16.28 -12.79
N GLY A 48 42.24 15.02 -13.13
CA GLY A 48 41.91 13.93 -12.24
C GLY A 48 42.16 12.57 -12.88
N GLY A 49 42.32 11.56 -12.04
CA GLY A 49 42.56 10.19 -12.46
C GLY A 49 41.66 9.20 -11.76
N SER A 50 41.58 7.99 -12.31
CA SER A 50 40.99 6.86 -11.61
C SER A 50 41.70 5.57 -11.97
N LYS A 51 41.94 4.71 -10.99
CA LYS A 51 42.47 3.35 -11.22
C LYS A 51 41.69 2.36 -10.36
N PHE A 52 41.25 1.28 -10.98
CA PHE A 52 40.55 0.19 -10.31
C PHE A 52 41.49 -1.00 -10.19
N PHE A 53 41.56 -1.56 -8.99
CA PHE A 53 42.24 -2.80 -8.67
C PHE A 53 41.19 -3.92 -8.56
N LEU A 54 41.65 -5.14 -8.76
CA LEU A 54 40.81 -6.33 -8.71
C LEU A 54 41.70 -7.51 -8.29
N SER A 55 41.22 -8.31 -7.37
CA SER A 55 41.79 -9.62 -7.03
C SER A 55 40.99 -10.73 -7.70
N LEU A 56 41.64 -11.88 -7.92
CA LEU A 56 40.94 -13.11 -8.32
C LEU A 56 40.01 -13.65 -7.23
N GLU A 57 40.26 -13.26 -5.99
CA GLU A 57 39.47 -13.65 -4.81
C GLU A 57 38.21 -12.78 -4.63
N ASP A 58 38.08 -11.68 -5.38
CA ASP A 58 36.94 -10.76 -5.27
C ASP A 58 35.64 -11.45 -5.70
N ASP A 59 34.52 -11.02 -5.12
CA ASP A 59 33.19 -11.61 -5.36
C ASP A 59 32.81 -11.67 -6.84
N LEU A 60 33.10 -10.62 -7.59
CA LEU A 60 32.82 -10.56 -9.03
C LEU A 60 33.63 -11.61 -9.80
N MET A 61 34.89 -11.85 -9.41
CA MET A 61 35.73 -12.88 -10.03
C MET A 61 35.33 -14.28 -9.57
N ARG A 62 34.88 -14.44 -8.32
CA ARG A 62 34.35 -15.70 -7.79
C ARG A 62 33.11 -16.18 -8.54
N ILE A 63 32.20 -15.28 -8.91
CA ILE A 63 30.96 -15.63 -9.63
C ILE A 63 31.23 -16.08 -11.08
N PHE A 64 32.29 -15.57 -11.74
CA PHE A 64 32.52 -15.79 -13.19
C PHE A 64 33.81 -16.50 -13.57
N GLY A 65 34.77 -16.63 -12.66
CA GLY A 65 36.17 -16.81 -13.04
C GLY A 65 36.97 -17.87 -12.30
N SER A 66 36.44 -18.52 -11.26
CA SER A 66 37.32 -19.26 -10.34
C SER A 66 38.07 -20.44 -10.96
N GLU A 67 37.47 -21.26 -11.82
CA GLU A 67 38.18 -22.46 -12.31
C GLU A 67 38.98 -22.23 -13.61
N ARG A 68 38.40 -21.57 -14.61
CA ARG A 68 39.06 -21.48 -15.93
C ARG A 68 40.11 -20.37 -16.02
N ILE A 69 39.90 -19.26 -15.30
CA ILE A 69 40.83 -18.13 -15.32
C ILE A 69 42.04 -18.45 -14.43
N ASP A 70 41.83 -19.07 -13.26
CA ASP A 70 42.91 -19.52 -12.37
C ASP A 70 43.85 -20.51 -13.08
N VAL A 71 43.29 -21.53 -13.75
CA VAL A 71 44.08 -22.51 -14.53
C VAL A 71 44.86 -21.86 -15.68
N MET A 72 44.30 -20.85 -16.33
CA MET A 72 44.97 -20.11 -17.41
C MET A 72 46.12 -19.23 -16.88
N MET A 73 45.94 -18.60 -15.72
CA MET A 73 46.97 -17.75 -15.10
C MET A 73 48.13 -18.57 -14.54
N ARG A 74 47.86 -19.72 -13.91
CA ARG A 74 48.91 -20.67 -13.49
C ARG A 74 49.73 -21.18 -14.67
N LYS A 75 49.10 -21.40 -15.83
CA LYS A 75 49.80 -21.79 -17.08
C LYS A 75 50.61 -20.66 -17.70
N LEU A 76 50.26 -19.40 -17.45
CA LEU A 76 50.99 -18.23 -17.95
C LEU A 76 52.28 -17.96 -17.18
N GLY A 77 52.50 -18.60 -16.02
CA GLY A 77 53.74 -18.50 -15.25
C GLY A 77 53.94 -17.15 -14.56
N LEU A 78 52.85 -16.46 -14.18
CA LEU A 78 52.91 -15.21 -13.42
C LEU A 78 53.34 -15.49 -11.98
N GLU A 79 54.35 -14.76 -11.50
CA GLU A 79 54.86 -14.90 -10.13
C GLU A 79 54.00 -14.13 -9.11
N GLU A 80 54.01 -14.57 -7.84
CA GLU A 80 53.33 -13.85 -6.76
C GLU A 80 53.90 -12.43 -6.62
N GLY A 81 53.05 -11.41 -6.76
CA GLY A 81 53.42 -9.99 -6.67
C GLY A 81 53.51 -9.28 -8.02
N GLU A 82 53.36 -9.97 -9.15
CA GLU A 82 53.31 -9.33 -10.47
C GLU A 82 51.91 -8.78 -10.82
N ALA A 83 51.86 -7.53 -11.26
CA ALA A 83 50.61 -6.89 -11.68
C ALA A 83 50.18 -7.41 -13.07
N ILE A 84 49.03 -8.07 -13.12
CA ILE A 84 48.44 -8.54 -14.38
C ILE A 84 47.81 -7.37 -15.11
N VAL A 85 48.45 -6.89 -16.17
CA VAL A 85 47.89 -5.86 -17.06
C VAL A 85 47.71 -6.43 -18.44
N HIS A 86 46.53 -6.99 -18.72
CA HIS A 86 46.19 -7.48 -20.06
C HIS A 86 44.82 -6.98 -20.53
N PRO A 87 44.72 -6.44 -21.77
CA PRO A 87 43.46 -6.01 -22.36
C PRO A 87 42.32 -7.04 -22.34
N TRP A 88 42.59 -8.35 -22.39
CA TRP A 88 41.54 -9.38 -22.37
C TRP A 88 40.89 -9.49 -20.99
N VAL A 89 41.62 -9.20 -19.90
CA VAL A 89 41.09 -9.23 -18.52
C VAL A 89 40.04 -8.13 -18.35
N ASN A 90 40.33 -6.92 -18.83
CA ASN A 90 39.35 -5.82 -18.84
C ASN A 90 38.08 -6.18 -19.64
N LYS A 91 38.23 -6.83 -20.80
CA LYS A 91 37.10 -7.24 -21.64
C LYS A 91 36.31 -8.40 -21.03
N ALA A 92 36.98 -9.33 -20.35
CA ALA A 92 36.34 -10.43 -19.62
C ALA A 92 35.54 -9.89 -18.43
N LEU A 93 36.11 -8.95 -17.68
CA LEU A 93 35.46 -8.26 -16.57
C LEU A 93 34.22 -7.49 -17.01
N GLU A 94 34.31 -6.73 -18.12
CA GLU A 94 33.16 -6.03 -18.70
C GLU A 94 32.03 -6.99 -19.08
N LYS A 95 32.35 -8.14 -19.70
CA LYS A 95 31.37 -9.18 -20.01
C LYS A 95 30.75 -9.81 -18.75
N ALA A 96 31.55 -10.02 -17.71
CA ALA A 96 31.06 -10.53 -16.42
C ALA A 96 30.05 -9.56 -15.81
N GLN A 97 30.40 -8.26 -15.68
CA GLN A 97 29.50 -7.22 -15.21
C GLN A 97 28.21 -7.15 -16.05
N GLN A 98 28.32 -7.17 -17.38
CA GLN A 98 27.15 -7.16 -18.27
C GLN A 98 26.24 -8.37 -18.04
N LYS A 99 26.81 -9.55 -17.75
CA LYS A 99 26.04 -10.76 -17.45
C LYS A 99 25.36 -10.69 -16.08
N VAL A 100 26.00 -10.11 -15.07
CA VAL A 100 25.36 -9.85 -13.76
C VAL A 100 24.21 -8.86 -13.92
N GLU A 101 24.45 -7.75 -14.60
CA GLU A 101 23.42 -6.74 -14.86
C GLU A 101 22.25 -7.35 -15.63
N GLY A 102 22.51 -8.20 -16.63
CA GLY A 102 21.48 -8.96 -17.34
C GLY A 102 20.66 -9.87 -16.43
N ARG A 103 21.32 -10.66 -15.56
CA ARG A 103 20.65 -11.53 -14.59
C ARG A 103 19.78 -10.73 -13.60
N ASN A 104 20.32 -9.66 -13.03
CA ASN A 104 19.58 -8.80 -12.10
C ASN A 104 18.41 -8.10 -12.79
N PHE A 105 18.59 -7.68 -14.04
CA PHE A 105 17.54 -7.12 -14.87
C PHE A 105 16.43 -8.14 -15.13
N GLU A 106 16.75 -9.40 -15.46
CA GLU A 106 15.77 -10.46 -15.65
C GLU A 106 14.98 -10.77 -14.38
N ILE A 107 15.67 -10.89 -13.23
CA ILE A 107 15.02 -11.07 -11.92
C ILE A 107 14.05 -9.92 -11.65
N ARG A 108 14.50 -8.67 -11.80
CA ARG A 108 13.67 -7.49 -11.57
C ARG A 108 12.51 -7.39 -12.56
N LYS A 109 12.74 -7.73 -13.84
CA LYS A 109 11.69 -7.77 -14.86
C LYS A 109 10.63 -8.80 -14.50
N ASN A 110 11.04 -9.97 -14.00
CA ASN A 110 10.08 -10.97 -13.54
C ASN A 110 9.31 -10.49 -12.32
N LEU A 111 9.97 -9.92 -11.30
CA LEU A 111 9.28 -9.32 -10.15
C LEU A 111 8.28 -8.24 -10.56
N LEU A 112 8.66 -7.36 -11.49
CA LEU A 112 7.77 -6.31 -12.01
C LEU A 112 6.53 -6.90 -12.67
N LYS A 113 6.66 -7.99 -13.44
CA LYS A 113 5.49 -8.65 -14.06
C LYS A 113 4.49 -9.19 -13.04
N PHE A 114 4.93 -9.63 -11.85
CA PHE A 114 4.03 -10.02 -10.77
C PHE A 114 3.37 -8.79 -10.14
N ASP A 115 4.15 -7.74 -9.92
CA ASP A 115 3.66 -6.48 -9.36
C ASP A 115 2.65 -5.78 -10.29
N ASP A 116 2.82 -5.89 -11.61
CA ASP A 116 1.91 -5.33 -12.62
C ASP A 116 0.48 -5.87 -12.45
N VAL A 117 0.33 -7.17 -12.12
CA VAL A 117 -1.00 -7.79 -11.88
C VAL A 117 -1.70 -7.13 -10.69
N MET A 118 -0.98 -6.97 -9.58
CA MET A 118 -1.52 -6.30 -8.39
C MET A 118 -1.80 -4.82 -8.66
N ASN A 119 -0.96 -4.17 -9.46
CA ASN A 119 -1.10 -2.77 -9.79
C ASN A 119 -2.34 -2.50 -10.64
N ASP A 120 -2.65 -3.39 -11.59
CA ASP A 120 -3.85 -3.25 -12.42
C ASP A 120 -5.13 -3.44 -11.59
N GLN A 121 -5.18 -4.43 -10.69
CA GLN A 121 -6.29 -4.57 -9.74
C GLN A 121 -6.41 -3.36 -8.80
N ARG A 122 -5.27 -2.86 -8.29
CA ARG A 122 -5.25 -1.68 -7.40
C ARG A 122 -5.83 -0.45 -8.08
N LYS A 123 -5.52 -0.22 -9.36
CA LYS A 123 -6.08 0.92 -10.12
C LYS A 123 -7.59 0.85 -10.14
N VAL A 124 -8.17 -0.31 -10.49
CA VAL A 124 -9.62 -0.52 -10.53
C VAL A 124 -10.26 -0.22 -9.17
N ILE A 125 -9.74 -0.79 -8.09
CA ILE A 125 -10.30 -0.58 -6.75
C ILE A 125 -10.14 0.87 -6.29
N TYR A 126 -9.03 1.52 -6.61
CA TYR A 126 -8.79 2.90 -6.16
C TYR A 126 -9.60 3.90 -6.98
N GLU A 127 -9.83 3.64 -8.25
CA GLU A 127 -10.73 4.40 -9.11
C GLU A 127 -12.16 4.30 -8.59
N GLN A 128 -12.67 3.07 -8.40
CA GLN A 128 -14.00 2.85 -7.83
C GLN A 128 -14.15 3.48 -6.44
N ARG A 129 -13.15 3.30 -5.55
CA ARG A 129 -13.17 3.91 -4.21
C ARG A 129 -13.24 5.43 -4.27
N LYS A 130 -12.50 6.04 -5.21
CA LYS A 130 -12.51 7.49 -5.38
C LYS A 130 -13.86 7.98 -5.89
N GLU A 131 -14.45 7.30 -6.87
CA GLU A 131 -15.79 7.60 -7.38
C GLU A 131 -16.85 7.53 -6.27
N LEU A 132 -16.80 6.49 -5.42
CA LEU A 132 -17.69 6.33 -4.27
C LEU A 132 -17.48 7.43 -3.22
N MET A 133 -16.25 7.92 -3.03
CA MET A 133 -15.97 9.03 -2.13
C MET A 133 -16.47 10.37 -2.66
N ASP A 134 -16.33 10.61 -3.97
CA ASP A 134 -16.69 11.86 -4.62
C ASP A 134 -18.21 11.99 -4.86
N THR A 135 -18.94 10.87 -4.89
CA THR A 135 -20.41 10.85 -5.13
C THR A 135 -21.20 10.98 -3.83
N ASP A 136 -22.24 11.81 -3.82
CA ASP A 136 -23.09 12.02 -2.64
C ASP A 136 -24.13 10.91 -2.43
N ASP A 137 -24.56 10.24 -3.51
CA ASP A 137 -25.57 9.18 -3.48
C ASP A 137 -25.03 7.90 -4.11
N VAL A 138 -24.94 6.83 -3.32
CA VAL A 138 -24.47 5.50 -3.76
C VAL A 138 -25.61 4.48 -3.80
N SER A 139 -26.87 4.94 -3.73
CA SER A 139 -28.02 4.05 -3.66
C SER A 139 -28.11 3.14 -4.88
N ASP A 140 -27.81 3.66 -6.07
CA ASP A 140 -27.88 2.89 -7.33
C ASP A 140 -26.85 1.75 -7.34
N ASP A 141 -25.62 2.02 -6.86
CA ASP A 141 -24.60 0.99 -6.69
C ASP A 141 -25.09 -0.09 -5.72
N VAL A 142 -25.59 0.31 -4.54
CA VAL A 142 -26.08 -0.62 -3.51
C VAL A 142 -27.29 -1.44 -3.99
N ILE A 143 -28.21 -0.83 -4.73
CA ILE A 143 -29.35 -1.51 -5.36
C ILE A 143 -28.84 -2.54 -6.38
N GLY A 144 -27.91 -2.13 -7.26
CA GLY A 144 -27.29 -3.03 -8.23
C GLY A 144 -26.62 -4.23 -7.57
N MET A 145 -25.81 -4.01 -6.54
CA MET A 145 -25.17 -5.08 -5.78
C MET A 145 -26.19 -6.06 -5.18
N ARG A 146 -27.27 -5.54 -4.58
CA ARG A 146 -28.34 -6.36 -4.00
C ARG A 146 -29.08 -7.16 -5.06
N HIS A 147 -29.40 -6.54 -6.20
CA HIS A 147 -30.11 -7.19 -7.31
C HIS A 147 -29.29 -8.32 -7.93
N GLU A 148 -27.98 -8.12 -8.06
CA GLU A 148 -27.05 -9.16 -8.51
C GLU A 148 -26.96 -10.29 -7.50
N VAL A 149 -26.83 -9.99 -6.20
CA VAL A 149 -26.81 -11.02 -5.13
C VAL A 149 -28.09 -11.86 -5.13
N VAL A 150 -29.25 -11.24 -5.31
CA VAL A 150 -30.52 -11.97 -5.43
C VAL A 150 -30.53 -12.84 -6.69
N GLY A 151 -30.04 -12.33 -7.81
CA GLY A 151 -29.89 -13.11 -9.05
C GLY A 151 -28.99 -14.34 -8.86
N ASP A 152 -27.83 -14.16 -8.24
CA ASP A 152 -26.85 -15.22 -7.95
C ASP A 152 -27.42 -16.27 -6.98
N LEU A 153 -28.18 -15.85 -5.96
CA LEU A 153 -28.89 -16.75 -5.05
C LEU A 153 -29.92 -17.61 -5.79
N VAL A 154 -30.78 -16.98 -6.61
CA VAL A 154 -31.80 -17.73 -7.37
C VAL A 154 -31.14 -18.68 -8.35
N ALA A 155 -30.16 -18.22 -9.14
CA ALA A 155 -29.47 -19.07 -10.12
C ALA A 155 -28.77 -20.28 -9.47
N ARG A 156 -28.29 -20.14 -8.22
CA ARG A 156 -27.64 -21.21 -7.47
C ARG A 156 -28.60 -22.29 -6.99
N PHE A 157 -29.78 -21.92 -6.49
CA PHE A 157 -30.74 -22.86 -5.88
C PHE A 157 -31.90 -23.25 -6.81
N ILE A 158 -32.16 -22.46 -7.85
CA ILE A 158 -33.18 -22.63 -8.87
C ILE A 158 -32.55 -22.36 -10.24
N PRO A 159 -31.81 -23.34 -10.81
CA PRO A 159 -31.20 -23.16 -12.13
C PRO A 159 -32.26 -23.03 -13.24
N GLU A 160 -32.06 -22.12 -14.20
CA GLU A 160 -33.03 -21.78 -15.29
C GLU A 160 -33.56 -22.97 -16.12
N LYS A 161 -32.89 -24.13 -16.08
CA LYS A 161 -33.24 -25.32 -16.87
C LYS A 161 -33.54 -26.55 -16.01
N ALA A 162 -33.61 -26.37 -14.70
CA ALA A 162 -33.90 -27.43 -13.76
C ALA A 162 -35.41 -27.64 -13.63
N TYR A 163 -35.84 -28.89 -13.48
CA TYR A 163 -37.22 -29.20 -13.15
C TYR A 163 -37.54 -28.73 -11.72
N ALA A 164 -38.80 -28.41 -11.43
CA ALA A 164 -39.24 -27.94 -10.11
C ALA A 164 -38.84 -28.87 -8.94
N GLU A 165 -38.73 -30.18 -9.20
CA GLU A 165 -38.28 -31.19 -8.24
C GLU A 165 -36.81 -31.04 -7.83
N GLN A 166 -36.00 -30.38 -8.66
CA GLN A 166 -34.58 -30.12 -8.41
C GLN A 166 -34.34 -28.79 -7.71
N TRP A 167 -35.40 -28.01 -7.46
CA TRP A 167 -35.28 -26.71 -6.82
C TRP A 167 -35.04 -26.86 -5.33
N GLU A 168 -33.96 -26.24 -4.85
CA GLU A 168 -33.57 -26.25 -3.44
C GLU A 168 -34.28 -25.10 -2.68
N THR A 169 -35.62 -25.11 -2.70
CA THR A 169 -36.45 -24.01 -2.16
C THR A 169 -36.24 -23.78 -0.66
N GLY A 170 -35.97 -24.84 0.12
CA GLY A 170 -35.64 -24.72 1.54
C GLY A 170 -34.30 -24.01 1.77
N ALA A 171 -33.27 -24.37 1.01
CA ALA A 171 -31.97 -23.72 1.10
C ALA A 171 -32.03 -22.25 0.64
N LEU A 172 -32.79 -21.97 -0.43
CA LEU A 172 -33.02 -20.60 -0.88
C LEU A 172 -33.72 -19.74 0.19
N HIS A 173 -34.66 -20.33 0.94
CA HIS A 173 -35.32 -19.65 2.06
C HIS A 173 -34.34 -19.32 3.20
N GLU A 174 -33.54 -20.30 3.64
CA GLU A 174 -32.52 -20.09 4.67
C GLU A 174 -31.50 -19.01 4.26
N GLU A 175 -31.08 -19.03 2.99
CA GLU A 175 -30.15 -18.04 2.45
C GLU A 175 -30.77 -16.66 2.26
N ALA A 176 -32.04 -16.57 1.86
CA ALA A 176 -32.78 -15.31 1.81
C ALA A 176 -32.90 -14.69 3.21
N MET A 177 -33.14 -15.50 4.25
CA MET A 177 -33.07 -15.05 5.63
C MET A 177 -31.66 -14.60 6.03
N ARG A 178 -30.63 -15.40 5.74
CA ARG A 178 -29.24 -15.08 6.11
C ARG A 178 -28.73 -13.81 5.46
N VAL A 179 -28.99 -13.62 4.17
CA VAL A 179 -28.43 -12.52 3.37
C VAL A 179 -29.35 -11.30 3.39
N LEU A 180 -30.65 -11.49 3.15
CA LEU A 180 -31.59 -10.36 2.99
C LEU A 180 -32.38 -10.08 4.28
N GLY A 181 -32.33 -10.98 5.27
CA GLY A 181 -33.08 -10.84 6.52
C GLY A 181 -34.59 -10.80 6.29
N ILE A 182 -35.09 -11.50 5.28
CA ILE A 182 -36.52 -11.60 4.96
C ILE A 182 -36.98 -13.04 5.08
N ASP A 183 -38.10 -13.23 5.77
CA ASP A 183 -38.79 -14.50 5.90
C ASP A 183 -39.87 -14.55 4.81
N LEU A 184 -39.69 -15.43 3.82
CA LEU A 184 -40.55 -15.54 2.64
C LEU A 184 -41.01 -16.99 2.42
N PRO A 185 -42.28 -17.22 2.03
CA PRO A 185 -42.82 -18.55 1.77
C PRO A 185 -42.40 -19.08 0.38
N ILE A 186 -41.10 -19.20 0.13
CA ILE A 186 -40.52 -19.60 -1.17
C ILE A 186 -41.02 -20.98 -1.61
N ALA A 187 -41.16 -21.91 -0.66
CA ALA A 187 -41.66 -23.25 -0.94
C ALA A 187 -43.13 -23.25 -1.42
N ASP A 188 -43.93 -22.25 -1.04
CA ASP A 188 -45.31 -22.14 -1.50
C ASP A 188 -45.37 -21.49 -2.88
N TRP A 189 -44.52 -20.49 -3.14
CA TRP A 189 -44.37 -19.91 -4.48
C TRP A 189 -43.98 -20.97 -5.51
N ALA A 190 -43.05 -21.87 -5.17
CA ALA A 190 -42.63 -22.93 -6.07
C ALA A 190 -43.73 -23.96 -6.42
N LYS A 191 -44.84 -24.00 -5.67
CA LYS A 191 -45.99 -24.89 -5.94
C LYS A 191 -47.05 -24.24 -6.83
N GLU A 192 -46.96 -22.93 -7.07
CA GLU A 192 -47.93 -22.20 -7.90
C GLU A 192 -47.80 -22.60 -9.38
N GLU A 193 -48.95 -22.78 -10.06
CA GLU A 193 -48.95 -23.11 -11.49
C GLU A 193 -48.36 -21.96 -12.32
N GLY A 194 -47.41 -22.28 -13.20
CA GLY A 194 -46.80 -21.32 -14.12
C GLY A 194 -45.64 -20.51 -13.55
N ILE A 195 -45.14 -20.84 -12.35
CA ILE A 195 -43.95 -20.21 -11.80
C ILE A 195 -42.68 -20.79 -12.40
N ALA A 196 -41.80 -19.91 -12.86
CA ALA A 196 -40.42 -20.19 -13.23
C ALA A 196 -39.44 -19.45 -12.30
N ASP A 197 -38.16 -19.60 -12.58
CA ASP A 197 -37.07 -18.92 -11.87
C ASP A 197 -37.22 -17.38 -11.93
N SER A 198 -37.70 -16.85 -13.05
CA SER A 198 -37.94 -15.41 -13.26
C SER A 198 -38.91 -14.82 -12.24
N GLU A 199 -40.02 -15.50 -11.98
CA GLU A 199 -41.06 -15.02 -11.06
C GLU A 199 -40.57 -15.10 -9.61
N ILE A 200 -39.81 -16.13 -9.24
CA ILE A 200 -39.22 -16.22 -7.90
C ILE A 200 -38.19 -15.12 -7.69
N ARG A 201 -37.35 -14.84 -8.71
CA ARG A 201 -36.41 -13.74 -8.69
C ARG A 201 -37.11 -12.39 -8.53
N GLU A 202 -38.16 -12.12 -9.31
CA GLU A 202 -38.90 -10.86 -9.24
C GLU A 202 -39.57 -10.67 -7.86
N ARG A 203 -40.15 -11.75 -7.29
CA ARG A 203 -40.73 -11.71 -5.94
C ARG A 203 -39.69 -11.44 -4.86
N LEU A 204 -38.52 -12.09 -4.93
CA LEU A 204 -37.41 -11.85 -4.01
C LEU A 204 -36.88 -10.42 -4.10
N LEU A 205 -36.67 -9.91 -5.32
CA LEU A 205 -36.26 -8.52 -5.57
C LEU A 205 -37.28 -7.55 -5.00
N GLY A 206 -38.57 -7.72 -5.33
CA GLY A 206 -39.63 -6.84 -4.86
C GLY A 206 -39.83 -6.88 -3.33
N ALA A 207 -39.58 -8.02 -2.68
CA ALA A 207 -39.59 -8.10 -1.22
C ALA A 207 -38.36 -7.39 -0.60
N SER A 208 -37.18 -7.60 -1.18
CA SER A 208 -35.94 -6.99 -0.73
C SER A 208 -35.94 -5.47 -0.88
N ASP A 209 -36.38 -4.96 -2.03
CA ASP A 209 -36.47 -3.52 -2.32
C ASP A 209 -37.48 -2.84 -1.40
N ARG A 210 -38.62 -3.48 -1.14
CA ARG A 210 -39.64 -2.96 -0.22
C ARG A 210 -39.09 -2.85 1.19
N LYS A 211 -38.41 -3.88 1.71
CA LYS A 211 -37.77 -3.82 3.02
C LYS A 211 -36.78 -2.67 3.11
N MET A 212 -35.94 -2.48 2.10
CA MET A 212 -34.96 -1.39 2.09
C MET A 212 -35.64 -0.01 2.00
N ALA A 213 -36.70 0.13 1.22
CA ALA A 213 -37.50 1.36 1.16
C ALA A 213 -38.19 1.69 2.49
N GLU A 214 -38.74 0.69 3.19
CA GLU A 214 -39.32 0.83 4.52
C GLU A 214 -38.26 1.30 5.54
N LYS A 215 -37.05 0.73 5.49
CA LYS A 215 -35.92 1.17 6.34
C LYS A 215 -35.48 2.60 6.02
N ALA A 216 -35.33 2.94 4.75
CA ALA A 216 -34.96 4.29 4.33
C ALA A 216 -36.01 5.33 4.78
N ALA A 217 -37.30 4.99 4.71
CA ALA A 217 -38.38 5.85 5.19
C ALA A 217 -38.38 5.98 6.73
N ALA A 218 -38.10 4.90 7.46
CA ALA A 218 -38.04 4.90 8.92
C ALA A 218 -36.86 5.70 9.46
N TYR A 219 -35.72 5.68 8.77
CA TYR A 219 -34.47 6.29 9.24
C TYR A 219 -34.20 7.69 8.68
N GLY A 220 -34.86 8.05 7.57
CA GLY A 220 -34.58 9.25 6.82
C GLY A 220 -33.64 8.97 5.64
N PRO A 221 -33.96 9.45 4.43
CA PRO A 221 -33.16 9.16 3.22
C PRO A 221 -31.71 9.64 3.30
N GLU A 222 -31.45 10.80 3.91
CA GLU A 222 -30.10 11.36 4.03
C GLU A 222 -29.21 10.50 4.94
N VAL A 223 -29.73 10.11 6.10
CA VAL A 223 -29.02 9.23 7.04
C VAL A 223 -28.76 7.86 6.41
N MET A 224 -29.75 7.32 5.67
CA MET A 224 -29.57 6.02 5.00
C MET A 224 -28.46 6.07 3.95
N ARG A 225 -28.38 7.14 3.14
CA ARG A 225 -27.31 7.34 2.15
C ARG A 225 -25.93 7.41 2.79
N ASP A 226 -25.79 8.16 3.89
CA ASP A 226 -24.53 8.25 4.63
C ASP A 226 -24.11 6.88 5.19
N VAL A 227 -25.07 6.12 5.70
CA VAL A 227 -24.85 4.75 6.21
C VAL A 227 -24.42 3.81 5.08
N GLU A 228 -25.10 3.85 3.93
CA GLU A 228 -24.75 3.07 2.74
C GLU A 228 -23.33 3.36 2.27
N LYS A 229 -22.98 4.64 2.10
CA LYS A 229 -21.65 5.08 1.69
C LYS A 229 -20.57 4.67 2.68
N SER A 230 -20.81 4.89 3.98
CA SER A 230 -19.85 4.54 5.03
C SER A 230 -19.59 3.02 5.08
N ILE A 231 -20.65 2.21 5.06
CA ILE A 231 -20.55 0.74 5.11
C ILE A 231 -19.86 0.22 3.85
N LEU A 232 -20.24 0.72 2.68
CA LEU A 232 -19.64 0.30 1.41
C LEU A 232 -18.14 0.59 1.37
N LEU A 233 -17.70 1.81 1.71
CA LEU A 233 -16.29 2.17 1.74
C LEU A 233 -15.50 1.34 2.77
N GLN A 234 -16.05 1.14 3.96
CA GLN A 234 -15.41 0.35 5.01
C GLN A 234 -15.22 -1.11 4.59
N LEU A 235 -16.26 -1.72 4.00
CA LEU A 235 -16.22 -3.11 3.55
C LEU A 235 -15.29 -3.27 2.33
N LEU A 236 -15.29 -2.32 1.39
CA LEU A 236 -14.35 -2.31 0.27
C LEU A 236 -12.90 -2.30 0.77
N ASP A 237 -12.58 -1.40 1.71
CA ASP A 237 -11.23 -1.29 2.28
C ASP A 237 -10.81 -2.55 3.06
N GLN A 238 -11.75 -3.19 3.77
CA GLN A 238 -11.47 -4.44 4.47
C GLN A 238 -11.23 -5.59 3.49
N MET A 239 -12.12 -5.81 2.52
CA MET A 239 -12.01 -6.87 1.52
C MET A 239 -10.73 -6.72 0.68
N TRP A 240 -10.37 -5.49 0.32
CA TRP A 240 -9.13 -5.22 -0.40
C TRP A 240 -7.87 -5.59 0.41
N LYS A 241 -7.84 -5.28 1.72
CA LYS A 241 -6.72 -5.67 2.60
C LYS A 241 -6.58 -7.19 2.71
N GLU A 242 -7.70 -7.90 2.87
CA GLU A 242 -7.72 -9.37 2.92
C GLU A 242 -7.27 -10.00 1.59
N HIS A 243 -7.67 -9.42 0.46
CA HIS A 243 -7.22 -9.83 -0.87
C HIS A 243 -5.72 -9.64 -1.07
N LEU A 244 -5.16 -8.49 -0.66
CA LEU A 244 -3.72 -8.24 -0.73
C LEU A 244 -2.91 -9.29 0.05
N LEU A 245 -3.38 -9.68 1.24
CA LEU A 245 -2.73 -10.73 2.02
C LEU A 245 -2.81 -12.09 1.30
N THR A 246 -3.97 -12.40 0.70
CA THR A 246 -4.17 -13.64 -0.05
C THR A 246 -3.26 -13.71 -1.28
N LEU A 247 -3.08 -12.60 -1.99
CA LEU A 247 -2.16 -12.50 -3.12
C LEU A 247 -0.69 -12.66 -2.73
N ASP A 248 -0.31 -12.19 -1.54
CA ASP A 248 1.04 -12.42 -1.01
C ASP A 248 1.30 -13.90 -0.75
N HIS A 249 0.36 -14.59 -0.08
CA HIS A 249 0.44 -16.04 0.11
C HIS A 249 0.49 -16.80 -1.22
N LEU A 250 -0.35 -16.39 -2.18
CA LEU A 250 -0.35 -16.98 -3.53
C LEU A 250 1.01 -16.80 -4.21
N ARG A 251 1.60 -15.62 -4.13
CA ARG A 251 2.92 -15.32 -4.73
C ARG A 251 4.02 -16.20 -4.13
N GLN A 252 3.98 -16.46 -2.82
CA GLN A 252 4.96 -17.32 -2.16
C GLN A 252 4.82 -18.80 -2.60
N GLY A 253 3.59 -19.27 -2.81
CA GLY A 253 3.31 -20.65 -3.21
C GLY A 253 3.44 -20.96 -4.70
N ILE A 254 3.22 -19.97 -5.59
CA ILE A 254 3.10 -20.21 -7.03
C ILE A 254 4.39 -20.74 -7.67
N GLY A 255 5.55 -20.49 -7.06
CA GLY A 255 6.83 -21.01 -7.52
C GLY A 255 6.85 -22.54 -7.63
N LEU A 256 6.07 -23.25 -6.80
CA LEU A 256 5.96 -24.70 -6.84
C LEU A 256 5.23 -25.21 -8.11
N ARG A 257 4.43 -24.38 -8.77
CA ARG A 257 3.77 -24.75 -10.04
C ARG A 257 4.78 -24.96 -11.18
N ALA A 258 5.98 -24.37 -11.07
CA ALA A 258 7.07 -24.56 -12.04
C ALA A 258 7.49 -26.04 -12.17
N TYR A 259 7.35 -26.84 -11.09
CA TYR A 259 7.64 -28.28 -11.12
C TYR A 259 6.73 -29.05 -12.08
N GLY A 260 5.52 -28.55 -12.35
CA GLY A 260 4.59 -29.11 -13.32
C GLY A 260 4.78 -28.60 -14.75
N GLN A 261 5.91 -27.96 -15.06
CA GLN A 261 6.20 -27.33 -16.36
C GLN A 261 5.18 -26.26 -16.80
N ARG A 262 4.43 -25.69 -15.85
CA ARG A 262 3.55 -24.54 -16.08
C ARG A 262 4.31 -23.26 -15.76
N ASP A 263 4.08 -22.22 -16.55
CA ASP A 263 4.64 -20.89 -16.28
C ASP A 263 3.99 -20.29 -15.01
N PRO A 264 4.74 -20.09 -13.91
CA PRO A 264 4.20 -19.57 -12.66
C PRO A 264 3.53 -18.21 -12.82
N LEU A 265 4.00 -17.37 -13.74
CA LEU A 265 3.42 -16.04 -13.94
C LEU A 265 2.01 -16.12 -14.51
N ASN A 266 1.77 -17.01 -15.47
CA ASN A 266 0.45 -17.17 -16.08
C ASN A 266 -0.54 -17.81 -15.09
N GLU A 267 -0.09 -18.79 -14.31
CA GLU A 267 -0.91 -19.38 -13.24
C GLU A 267 -1.24 -18.33 -12.17
N TYR A 268 -0.26 -17.51 -11.76
CA TYR A 268 -0.48 -16.40 -10.82
C TYR A 268 -1.51 -15.41 -11.35
N LYS A 269 -1.39 -15.00 -12.62
CA LYS A 269 -2.36 -14.08 -13.25
C LYS A 269 -3.78 -14.64 -13.22
N ARG A 270 -3.96 -15.91 -13.60
CA ARG A 270 -5.27 -16.56 -13.64
C ARG A 270 -5.86 -16.70 -12.23
N GLU A 271 -5.09 -17.23 -11.29
CA GLU A 271 -5.56 -17.43 -9.91
C GLU A 271 -5.82 -16.08 -9.21
N SER A 272 -4.97 -15.08 -9.42
CA SER A 272 -5.16 -13.72 -8.89
C SER A 272 -6.42 -13.05 -9.43
N PHE A 273 -6.73 -13.23 -10.72
CA PHE A 273 -7.95 -12.70 -11.31
C PHE A 273 -9.20 -13.38 -10.73
N ASN A 274 -9.20 -14.71 -10.60
CA ASN A 274 -10.32 -15.43 -9.99
C ASN A 274 -10.55 -15.01 -8.53
N LEU A 275 -9.47 -14.85 -7.75
CA LEU A 275 -9.56 -14.36 -6.37
C LEU A 275 -10.13 -12.93 -6.30
N PHE A 276 -9.79 -12.09 -7.28
CA PHE A 276 -10.30 -10.73 -7.38
C PHE A 276 -11.81 -10.70 -7.70
N GLU A 277 -12.27 -11.52 -8.65
CA GLU A 277 -13.71 -11.67 -8.94
C GLU A 277 -14.48 -12.21 -7.71
N GLU A 278 -13.90 -13.18 -7.01
CA GLU A 278 -14.48 -13.72 -5.78
C GLU A 278 -14.54 -12.67 -4.66
N MET A 279 -13.51 -11.82 -4.54
CA MET A 279 -13.50 -10.70 -3.59
C MET A 279 -14.63 -9.71 -3.91
N LEU A 280 -14.82 -9.34 -5.18
CA LEU A 280 -15.91 -8.44 -5.60
C LEU A 280 -17.29 -9.06 -5.34
N SER A 281 -17.44 -10.36 -5.59
CA SER A 281 -18.68 -11.08 -5.25
C SER A 281 -18.96 -11.08 -3.74
N ARG A 282 -17.95 -11.40 -2.94
CA ARG A 282 -18.05 -11.36 -1.46
C ARG A 282 -18.35 -9.96 -0.94
N LEU A 283 -17.80 -8.91 -1.56
CA LEU A 283 -18.11 -7.53 -1.21
C LEU A 283 -19.60 -7.23 -1.41
N ARG A 284 -20.17 -7.56 -2.58
CA ARG A 284 -21.59 -7.35 -2.90
C ARG A 284 -22.50 -8.06 -1.90
N GLU A 285 -22.22 -9.33 -1.62
CA GLU A 285 -22.98 -10.11 -0.63
C GLU A 285 -22.85 -9.50 0.77
N ARG A 286 -21.65 -9.13 1.20
CA ARG A 286 -21.41 -8.59 2.54
C ARG A 286 -22.07 -7.24 2.74
N VAL A 287 -22.00 -6.35 1.75
CA VAL A 287 -22.68 -5.04 1.76
C VAL A 287 -24.19 -5.26 1.87
N THR A 288 -24.76 -6.11 1.02
CA THR A 288 -26.19 -6.45 1.03
C THR A 288 -26.62 -7.00 2.38
N MET A 289 -25.84 -7.91 2.95
CA MET A 289 -26.15 -8.55 4.22
C MET A 289 -26.11 -7.57 5.39
N VAL A 290 -25.04 -6.76 5.49
CA VAL A 290 -24.92 -5.78 6.58
C VAL A 290 -26.05 -4.74 6.49
N LEU A 291 -26.34 -4.20 5.29
CA LEU A 291 -27.40 -3.21 5.11
C LEU A 291 -28.80 -3.80 5.35
N SER A 292 -29.01 -5.07 5.02
CA SER A 292 -30.28 -5.75 5.26
C SER A 292 -30.57 -5.96 6.76
N HIS A 293 -29.51 -6.17 7.56
CA HIS A 293 -29.61 -6.49 8.99
C HIS A 293 -29.33 -5.32 9.93
N VAL A 294 -28.75 -4.21 9.45
CA VAL A 294 -28.46 -3.06 10.31
C VAL A 294 -29.76 -2.47 10.88
N GLU A 295 -29.85 -2.35 12.19
CA GLU A 295 -30.93 -1.64 12.86
C GLU A 295 -30.35 -0.36 13.46
N LEU A 296 -30.78 0.80 12.95
CA LEU A 296 -30.41 2.08 13.55
C LEU A 296 -31.26 2.29 14.79
N ARG A 297 -30.62 2.28 15.95
CA ARG A 297 -31.24 2.75 17.19
C ARG A 297 -31.07 4.25 17.24
N PHE A 298 -32.16 4.98 17.06
CA PHE A 298 -32.20 6.37 17.50
C PHE A 298 -32.34 6.34 19.00
N ASP A 299 -31.22 6.50 19.71
CA ASP A 299 -31.31 6.83 21.13
C ASP A 299 -32.09 8.14 21.25
N ASP A 300 -33.13 8.12 22.07
CA ASP A 300 -33.85 9.32 22.49
C ASP A 300 -32.80 10.36 22.91
N PRO A 301 -32.84 11.61 22.41
CA PRO A 301 -31.89 12.65 22.78
C PRO A 301 -31.76 12.86 24.31
N ASN A 302 -32.68 12.31 25.10
CA ASN A 302 -32.68 12.36 26.55
C ASN A 302 -32.00 11.15 27.26
N ALA A 303 -31.45 10.17 26.53
CA ALA A 303 -30.95 8.91 27.12
C ALA A 303 -29.42 8.72 27.10
N MET A 304 -28.62 9.68 26.59
CA MET A 304 -27.16 9.55 26.57
C MET A 304 -26.44 10.74 27.18
N GLU A 305 -26.34 10.77 28.51
CA GLU A 305 -25.08 11.17 29.16
C GLU A 305 -24.05 10.06 28.90
N MET A 306 -23.50 9.98 27.68
CA MET A 306 -22.36 9.11 27.40
C MET A 306 -21.06 9.85 27.65
N GLN A 307 -20.28 9.33 28.60
CA GLN A 307 -18.87 9.61 28.75
C GLN A 307 -18.15 9.26 27.43
N PRO A 308 -17.27 10.12 26.90
CA PRO A 308 -16.49 9.80 25.72
C PRO A 308 -15.52 8.67 26.06
N ARG A 309 -15.78 7.47 25.53
CA ARG A 309 -14.74 6.44 25.40
C ARG A 309 -13.87 6.85 24.21
N GLU A 310 -12.84 7.63 24.47
CA GLU A 310 -11.68 7.74 23.58
C GLU A 310 -11.10 6.32 23.44
N GLN A 311 -11.37 5.66 22.31
CA GLN A 311 -10.54 4.54 21.90
C GLN A 311 -9.20 5.14 21.48
N GLU A 312 -8.23 5.12 22.40
CA GLU A 312 -6.84 5.38 22.08
C GLU A 312 -6.39 4.34 21.05
N THR A 313 -6.19 4.77 19.80
CA THR A 313 -5.39 4.03 18.84
C THR A 313 -3.95 4.04 19.34
N ILE A 314 -3.52 2.93 19.94
CA ILE A 314 -2.12 2.72 20.31
C ILE A 314 -1.34 2.42 19.01
N GLU A 315 -0.62 3.40 18.48
CA GLU A 315 0.37 3.18 17.43
C GLU A 315 1.50 2.31 18.00
N THR A 316 1.57 1.04 17.58
CA THR A 316 2.57 0.06 18.01
C THR A 316 3.82 0.04 17.12
N ARG A 317 4.16 1.17 16.50
CA ARG A 317 5.34 1.27 15.63
C ARG A 317 6.29 2.34 16.13
N ASP A 318 7.25 1.94 16.95
CA ASP A 318 8.44 2.72 17.23
C ASP A 318 9.27 2.85 15.94
N ASP A 319 9.27 4.03 15.34
CA ASP A 319 10.13 4.37 14.21
C ASP A 319 11.55 4.71 14.74
N PRO A 320 12.60 3.93 14.41
CA PRO A 320 13.95 4.14 14.95
C PRO A 320 14.58 5.50 14.58
N ALA A 321 13.97 6.25 13.65
CA ALA A 321 14.43 7.56 13.22
C ALA A 321 14.23 8.69 14.26
N PHE A 322 13.47 8.45 15.34
CA PHE A 322 13.19 9.43 16.39
C PHE A 322 13.75 9.06 17.78
N ALA A 323 14.61 8.04 17.85
CA ALA A 323 15.12 7.50 19.13
C ALA A 323 16.19 8.37 19.83
N ASP A 324 16.71 9.42 19.20
CA ASP A 324 17.70 10.32 19.80
C ASP A 324 17.05 11.65 20.21
N GLY A 325 16.46 11.68 21.41
CA GLY A 325 15.90 12.93 21.92
C GLY A 325 15.06 12.88 23.18
N ALA A 326 15.27 11.94 24.10
CA ALA A 326 14.68 12.03 25.44
C ALA A 326 15.59 11.36 26.47
N GLY A 327 16.29 12.17 27.27
CA GLY A 327 17.03 11.70 28.43
C GLY A 327 16.07 11.05 29.43
N ARG A 328 16.35 9.79 29.76
CA ARG A 328 15.74 9.08 30.89
C ARG A 328 16.26 9.67 32.21
N PRO A 329 15.40 10.05 33.17
CA PRO A 329 15.72 9.92 34.58
C PRO A 329 15.27 8.54 35.09
N ALA A 330 16.05 8.02 36.03
CA ALA A 330 15.83 6.76 36.71
C ALA A 330 14.54 6.76 37.55
N HIS A 331 13.94 5.58 37.65
CA HIS A 331 12.84 5.26 38.55
C HIS A 331 13.24 5.49 40.01
N ASP A 332 12.39 6.20 40.75
CA ASP A 332 12.15 5.96 42.17
C ASP A 332 10.65 6.08 42.45
N GLU A 333 10.19 5.15 43.28
CA GLU A 333 8.81 4.89 43.68
C GLU A 333 8.31 5.95 44.69
N ASP A 334 7.19 6.62 44.41
CA ASP A 334 6.12 6.84 45.40
C ASP A 334 4.85 7.41 44.73
N GLY A 335 3.70 7.15 45.34
CA GLY A 335 2.37 7.31 44.75
C GLY A 335 1.90 8.73 44.45
N GLY A 336 0.86 8.80 43.61
CA GLY A 336 0.08 10.02 43.39
C GLY A 336 -0.39 10.15 41.94
N ALA A 337 -1.65 9.84 41.69
CA ALA A 337 -2.31 10.11 40.43
C ALA A 337 -2.23 11.61 40.09
N VAL A 338 -1.48 11.96 39.06
CA VAL A 338 -1.54 13.29 38.43
C VAL A 338 -2.22 13.13 37.08
N THR A 339 -3.53 13.37 37.10
CA THR A 339 -4.34 13.56 35.90
C THR A 339 -3.79 14.76 35.13
N VAL A 340 -3.41 14.54 33.87
CA VAL A 340 -3.11 15.64 32.94
C VAL A 340 -4.42 16.35 32.68
N ARG A 341 -4.66 17.42 33.44
CA ARG A 341 -5.72 18.38 33.16
C ARG A 341 -5.58 18.83 31.71
N SER A 342 -6.60 18.51 30.91
CA SER A 342 -6.95 19.24 29.69
C SER A 342 -6.76 20.73 29.95
N ARG A 343 -5.87 21.37 29.18
CA ARG A 343 -5.66 22.81 29.29
C ARG A 343 -6.96 23.48 28.89
N LYS A 344 -7.61 24.08 29.90
CA LYS A 344 -8.63 25.11 29.77
C LYS A 344 -8.35 26.00 28.55
N ALA A 345 -9.44 26.31 27.85
CA ALA A 345 -9.58 27.37 26.86
C ALA A 345 -8.57 28.51 27.10
N SER A 346 -7.80 28.77 26.04
CA SER A 346 -6.83 29.86 25.95
C SER A 346 -7.44 31.16 26.48
N ALA A 347 -6.73 31.79 27.42
CA ALA A 347 -6.91 33.20 27.73
C ALA A 347 -6.93 34.02 26.43
N ALA A 348 -7.82 35.00 26.33
CA ALA A 348 -7.95 35.86 25.16
C ALA A 348 -6.58 36.42 24.76
N VAL A 349 -6.16 36.14 23.53
CA VAL A 349 -4.88 36.61 22.97
C VAL A 349 -4.97 38.13 22.83
N ASN A 350 -4.14 38.86 23.58
CA ASN A 350 -4.10 40.32 23.50
C ASN A 350 -3.12 40.75 22.39
N PRO A 351 -3.56 41.44 21.32
CA PRO A 351 -2.69 41.87 20.22
C PRO A 351 -1.54 42.79 20.62
N GLU A 352 -1.58 43.42 21.80
CA GLU A 352 -0.53 44.35 22.26
C GLU A 352 0.51 43.70 23.19
N ASP A 353 0.27 42.47 23.67
CA ASP A 353 1.18 41.78 24.59
C ASP A 353 1.66 40.43 24.02
N PRO A 354 2.91 40.37 23.48
CA PRO A 354 3.50 39.16 22.92
C PRO A 354 3.58 37.97 23.87
N SER A 355 3.57 38.19 25.19
CA SER A 355 3.63 37.11 26.18
C SER A 355 2.36 36.26 26.21
N THR A 356 1.24 36.82 25.73
CA THR A 356 -0.08 36.17 25.70
C THR A 356 -0.32 35.32 24.44
N TRP A 357 0.57 35.40 23.44
CA TRP A 357 0.35 34.79 22.12
C TRP A 357 0.65 33.28 22.07
N GLY A 358 1.33 32.74 23.09
CA GLY A 358 1.73 31.35 23.14
C GLY A 358 2.63 30.93 21.96
N ARG A 359 2.58 29.65 21.57
CA ARG A 359 3.34 29.13 20.43
C ARG A 359 2.62 29.44 19.12
N VAL A 360 2.97 30.56 18.49
CA VAL A 360 2.44 30.95 17.18
C VAL A 360 3.22 30.25 16.07
N SER A 361 2.51 29.52 15.20
CA SER A 361 3.12 28.89 14.01
C SER A 361 3.72 29.95 13.07
N ARG A 362 4.92 29.67 12.52
CA ARG A 362 5.67 30.60 11.64
C ARG A 362 4.87 31.14 10.45
N ASN A 363 3.93 30.37 9.92
CA ASN A 363 3.13 30.74 8.75
C ASN A 363 1.72 31.27 9.09
N ALA A 364 1.31 31.25 10.36
CA ALA A 364 0.02 31.77 10.80
C ALA A 364 -0.03 33.31 10.71
N PRO A 365 -1.22 33.93 10.56
CA PRO A 365 -1.37 35.37 10.70
C PRO A 365 -0.85 35.83 12.06
N CYS A 366 -0.11 36.94 12.09
CA CYS A 366 0.51 37.42 13.30
C CYS A 366 -0.55 37.94 14.29
N PRO A 367 -0.53 37.51 15.57
CA PRO A 367 -1.56 37.90 16.55
C PRO A 367 -1.63 39.39 16.89
N CYS A 368 -0.61 40.18 16.53
CA CYS A 368 -0.61 41.64 16.66
C CYS A 368 -1.61 42.39 15.77
N GLY A 369 -2.38 41.68 14.93
CA GLY A 369 -3.36 42.31 14.02
C GLY A 369 -2.77 42.97 12.77
N SER A 370 -1.46 42.83 12.50
CA SER A 370 -0.79 43.46 11.36
C SER A 370 -1.14 42.89 9.97
N GLY A 371 -1.95 41.83 9.90
CA GLY A 371 -2.33 41.16 8.65
C GLY A 371 -1.20 40.39 7.95
N ARG A 372 0.03 40.39 8.49
CA ARG A 372 1.20 39.67 7.93
C ARG A 372 1.39 38.32 8.61
N LYS A 373 2.02 37.35 7.93
CA LYS A 373 2.42 36.06 8.53
C LYS A 373 3.47 36.28 9.64
N TYR A 374 3.43 35.49 10.70
CA TYR A 374 4.30 35.64 11.88
C TYR A 374 5.79 35.76 11.53
N LYS A 375 6.30 34.91 10.62
CA LYS A 375 7.70 34.95 10.14
C LYS A 375 8.13 36.27 9.46
N HIS A 376 7.18 37.07 8.98
CA HIS A 376 7.44 38.36 8.32
C HIS A 376 7.13 39.57 9.22
N CYS A 377 6.74 39.32 10.47
CA CYS A 377 6.44 40.32 11.48
C CYS A 377 7.30 40.05 12.74
N HIS A 378 6.70 39.62 13.85
CA HIS A 378 7.40 39.36 15.12
C HIS A 378 8.31 38.11 15.13
N GLY A 379 8.24 37.27 14.09
CA GLY A 379 9.17 36.15 13.87
C GLY A 379 10.38 36.48 12.98
N LYS A 380 10.59 37.78 12.66
CA LYS A 380 11.70 38.27 11.84
C LYS A 380 12.89 38.61 12.74
N PHE A 381 13.60 37.58 13.19
CA PHE A 381 14.94 37.68 13.75
C PHE A 381 15.95 37.11 12.75
#